data_AF-A0A0D0CXT6-F1
#
_entry.id   AF-A0A0D0CXT6-F1
#
_cell.length_a   1.000
_cell.length_b   1.000
_cell.length_c   1.000
_cell.angle_alpha   90.00
_cell.angle_beta   90.00
_cell.angle_gamma   90.00
#
_symmetry.space_group_name_H-M   'P 1'
#
loop_
_entity.id
_entity.type
_entity.pdbx_description
1 polymer ?
#
loop_
_entity_poly.entity_id
_entity_poly.type
_entity_poly.pdbx_seq_one_letter_code
_entity_poly.pdbx_strand_id
1 'polypeptide(L)' 'DHLAQLNDLFNTVGIIDEHEKVHKLWLSLNKNIQKGLWQEKLNPEISTYNEIASAAELIEI' A
#
# COMPACT_ATOMS: atom_id res chain seq x y z
N ASP A 1 -1.15 11.98 -4.57
CA ASP A 1 -2.53 12.22 -4.11
C ASP A 1 -3.28 11.02 -3.55
N HIS A 2 -3.36 9.88 -4.25
CA HIS A 2 -4.14 8.71 -3.80
C HIS A 2 -3.68 8.14 -2.43
N LEU A 3 -2.37 8.00 -2.22
CA LEU A 3 -1.80 7.45 -0.98
C LEU A 3 -1.99 8.37 0.23
N ALA A 4 -1.96 9.69 0.02
CA ALA A 4 -2.20 10.67 1.08
C ALA A 4 -3.64 10.60 1.57
N GLN A 5 -4.61 10.54 0.65
CA GLN A 5 -6.03 10.40 0.98
C GLN A 5 -6.31 9.08 1.74
N LEU A 6 -5.65 7.99 1.35
CA LEU A 6 -5.79 6.72 2.04
C LEU A 6 -5.23 6.76 3.47
N ASN A 7 -4.09 7.40 3.67
CA ASN A 7 -3.50 7.56 5.00
C ASN A 7 -4.37 8.44 5.91
N ASP A 8 -4.94 9.52 5.37
CA ASP A 8 -5.89 10.37 6.11
C ASP A 8 -7.17 9.60 6.48
N LEU A 9 -7.65 8.72 5.60
CA LEU A 9 -8.78 7.84 5.89
C LEU A 9 -8.45 6.89 7.05
N PHE A 10 -7.26 6.26 7.04
CA PHE A 10 -6.84 5.39 8.14
C PHE A 10 -6.76 6.13 9.47
N ASN A 11 -6.22 7.35 9.47
CA ASN A 11 -6.16 8.19 10.66
C ASN A 11 -7.57 8.57 11.14
N THR A 12 -8.50 8.86 10.22
CA THR A 12 -9.89 9.23 10.54
C THR A 12 -10.67 8.06 11.14
N VAL A 13 -10.49 6.85 10.60
CA VAL A 13 -11.17 5.63 11.06
C VAL A 13 -10.47 5.02 12.30
N GLY A 14 -9.27 5.51 12.64
CA GLY A 14 -8.50 5.05 13.79
C GLY A 14 -7.80 3.70 13.56
N ILE A 15 -7.50 3.35 12.30
CA ILE A 15 -6.72 2.16 12.00
C ILE A 15 -5.27 2.43 12.43
N ILE A 16 -4.82 1.70 13.42
CA ILE A 16 -3.46 1.78 14.00
C ILE A 16 -2.61 0.55 13.70
N ASP A 17 -3.24 -0.59 13.41
CA ASP A 17 -2.51 -1.81 13.05
C ASP A 17 -1.88 -1.67 11.66
N GLU A 18 -0.55 -1.81 11.61
CA GLU A 18 0.20 -1.64 10.37
C GLU A 18 -0.11 -2.74 9.36
N HIS A 19 -0.29 -3.97 9.83
CA HIS A 19 -0.62 -5.10 8.96
C HIS A 19 -1.98 -4.90 8.29
N GLU A 20 -2.99 -4.42 9.01
CA GLU A 20 -4.28 -4.03 8.44
C GLU A 20 -4.14 -2.90 7.40
N LYS A 21 -3.30 -1.87 7.67
CA LYS A 21 -3.04 -0.79 6.69
C LYS A 21 -2.40 -1.32 5.41
N VAL A 22 -1.40 -2.20 5.55
CA VAL A 22 -0.70 -2.84 4.43
C VAL A 22 -1.68 -3.63 3.58
N HIS A 23 -2.51 -4.47 4.20
CA HIS A 23 -3.52 -5.27 3.50
C HIS A 23 -4.55 -4.39 2.78
N LYS A 24 -5.08 -3.35 3.43
CA LYS A 24 -6.03 -2.42 2.80
C LYS A 24 -5.42 -1.65 1.64
N LEU A 25 -4.18 -1.16 1.79
CA LEU A 25 -3.44 -0.53 0.68
C LEU A 25 -3.30 -1.51 -0.47
N TRP A 26 -2.76 -2.71 -0.21
CA TRP A 26 -2.54 -3.72 -1.23
C TRP A 26 -3.81 -4.04 -2.03
N LEU A 27 -4.93 -4.24 -1.34
CA LEU A 27 -6.23 -4.51 -1.95
C LEU A 27 -6.79 -3.33 -2.75
N SER A 28 -6.41 -2.10 -2.42
CA SER A 28 -6.81 -0.90 -3.18
C SER A 28 -6.05 -0.73 -4.50
N LEU A 29 -4.87 -1.34 -4.64
CA LEU A 29 -4.04 -1.24 -5.84
C LEU A 29 -4.59 -2.10 -6.97
N ASN A 30 -4.39 -1.65 -8.22
CA ASN A 30 -4.75 -2.46 -9.39
C ASN A 30 -3.82 -3.67 -9.57
N LYS A 31 -4.26 -4.68 -10.33
CA LYS A 31 -3.51 -5.93 -10.54
C LYS A 31 -2.14 -5.73 -11.22
N ASN A 32 -1.97 -4.70 -12.04
CA ASN A 32 -0.69 -4.44 -12.70
C ASN A 32 0.34 -3.92 -11.68
N ILE A 33 -0.07 -3.01 -10.80
CA ILE A 33 0.78 -2.50 -9.71
C ILE A 33 1.12 -3.62 -8.74
N GLN A 34 0.13 -4.42 -8.30
CA GLN A 34 0.38 -5.58 -7.44
C GLN A 34 1.40 -6.55 -8.06
N LYS A 35 1.31 -6.79 -9.37
CA LYS A 35 2.28 -7.64 -10.09
C LYS A 35 3.68 -7.01 -10.11
N GLY A 36 3.80 -5.71 -10.34
CA GLY A 36 5.07 -5.00 -10.28
C GLY A 36 5.70 -5.06 -8.87
N LEU A 37 4.90 -4.85 -7.83
CA LEU A 37 5.34 -4.98 -6.44
C LEU A 37 5.87 -6.38 -6.12
N TRP A 38 5.18 -7.43 -6.60
CA TRP A 38 5.67 -8.81 -6.47
C TRP A 38 7.03 -9.03 -7.17
N GLN A 39 7.26 -8.40 -8.32
CA GLN A 39 8.55 -8.48 -9.02
C GLN A 39 9.68 -7.80 -8.25
N GLU A 40 9.35 -6.71 -7.53
CA GLU A 40 10.24 -6.01 -6.58
C GLU A 40 10.36 -6.73 -5.22
N LYS A 41 9.80 -7.94 -5.08
CA LYS A 41 9.79 -8.75 -3.85
C LYS A 41 9.04 -8.11 -2.67
N LEU A 42 8.15 -7.17 -2.94
CA LEU A 42 7.25 -6.57 -1.95
C LEU A 42 5.94 -7.34 -1.88
N ASN A 43 5.44 -7.56 -0.66
CA ASN A 43 4.17 -8.24 -0.44
C ASN A 43 3.56 -7.89 0.93
N PRO A 44 2.25 -8.04 1.11
CA PRO A 44 1.56 -7.55 2.29
C PRO A 44 1.90 -8.29 3.59
N GLU A 45 2.57 -9.44 3.52
CA GLU A 45 2.89 -10.25 4.71
C GLU A 45 4.26 -9.88 5.33
N ILE A 46 5.16 -9.28 4.54
CA ILE A 46 6.54 -9.00 5.00
C ILE A 46 6.97 -7.54 4.80
N SER A 47 6.27 -6.79 3.95
CA SER A 47 6.62 -5.41 3.64
C SER A 47 5.81 -4.43 4.47
N THR A 48 6.44 -3.33 4.83
CA THR A 48 5.80 -2.23 5.56
C THR A 48 4.88 -1.42 4.65
N TYR A 49 3.99 -0.64 5.27
CA TYR A 49 3.09 0.25 4.52
C TYR A 49 3.86 1.22 3.63
N ASN A 50 4.94 1.81 4.17
CA ASN A 50 5.74 2.80 3.44
C ASN A 50 6.48 2.18 2.25
N GLU A 51 7.03 0.97 2.38
CA GLU A 51 7.70 0.29 1.25
C GLU A 51 6.74 0.02 0.10
N ILE A 52 5.54 -0.50 0.42
CA ILE A 52 4.50 -0.76 -0.60
C ILE A 52 4.00 0.55 -1.19
N ALA A 53 3.74 1.57 -0.37
CA ALA A 53 3.24 2.87 -0.84
C ALA A 53 4.24 3.55 -1.78
N SER A 54 5.51 3.64 -1.39
CA SER A 54 6.55 4.25 -2.22
C SER A 54 6.78 3.49 -3.52
N ALA A 55 6.82 2.16 -3.49
CA ALA A 55 6.99 1.37 -4.71
C ALA A 55 5.75 1.44 -5.62
N ALA A 56 4.55 1.47 -5.05
CA ALA A 56 3.31 1.62 -5.84
C ALA A 56 3.27 2.96 -6.57
N GLU A 57 3.69 4.05 -5.92
CA GLU A 57 3.77 5.38 -6.53
C GLU A 57 4.79 5.42 -7.67
N LEU A 58 5.90 4.67 -7.57
CA LEU A 58 6.89 4.55 -8.65
C LEU A 58 6.39 3.72 -9.85
N ILE A 59 5.55 2.71 -9.62
CA ILE A 59 4.99 1.84 -10.68
C ILE A 59 3.82 2.51 -11.41
N GLU A 60 3.10 3.43 -10.75
CA GLU A 60 1.96 4.15 -11.32
C GLU A 60 2.36 5.27 -12.31
N ILE A 61 3.66 5.62 -12.36
CA ILE A 61 4.25 6.64 -13.28
C ILE A 61 4.46 6.10 -14.70
#